data_AF-A0A3N6MVR2-F1
#
_entry.id   AF-A0A3N6MVR2-F1
#
_cell.length_a   1.000
_cell.length_b   1.000
_cell.length_c   1.000
_cell.angle_alpha   90.00
_cell.angle_beta   90.00
_cell.angle_gamma   90.00
#
_symmetry.space_group_name_H-M   'P 1'
#
loop_
_entity.id
_entity.type
_entity.pdbx_description
1 polymer ?
#
loop_
_entity_poly.entity_id
_entity_poly.type
_entity_poly.pdbx_seq_one_letter_code
_entity_poly.pdbx_strand_id
1 'polypeptide(L)'
;MSASLPIATNHYFDTQFHLPGVKLLPNEFYTTGEDMVLVTVLGSCVAACIRDAAAGIGGMNHFMLPDDGVDTMQTAASDSMRYGAYAMEVLVNELIKMGGRRERFEAKVFGGAAVLAGMTTMNIGDRNAEFVRRYLATEGIRIAAEDLQGKHPRKVAFQPRSGRVMVKKLRIAQDPDVAAREEALAHQTPEARAERLARARQRVELFGLAGSRAGPSVQLPASLQPQPGRARVELFGASASTSPRLPSHDNNARTVEEA
;
A
#
# COMPACT_ATOMS: atom_id res chain seq x y z
N MET A 1 24.84 -8.89 -0.47
CA MET A 1 23.84 -9.01 -1.57
C MET A 1 23.16 -7.65 -1.70
N SER A 2 22.86 -7.17 -2.92
CA SER A 2 22.08 -5.93 -3.06
C SER A 2 20.60 -6.26 -2.90
N ALA A 3 19.98 -5.84 -1.79
CA ALA A 3 18.54 -5.94 -1.62
C ALA A 3 17.88 -4.83 -2.44
N SER A 4 16.98 -5.18 -3.36
CA SER A 4 16.18 -4.21 -4.09
C SER A 4 15.27 -3.44 -3.12
N LEU A 5 15.36 -2.12 -3.12
CA LEU A 5 14.48 -1.27 -2.32
C LEU A 5 13.01 -1.48 -2.74
N PRO A 6 12.04 -1.51 -1.80
CA PRO A 6 10.63 -1.76 -2.09
C PRO A 6 9.94 -0.50 -2.63
N ILE A 7 10.35 -0.07 -3.83
CA ILE A 7 9.79 1.10 -4.53
C ILE A 7 8.49 0.70 -5.23
N ALA A 8 7.42 1.45 -5.00
CA ALA A 8 6.12 1.22 -5.65
C ALA A 8 6.21 1.39 -7.17
N THR A 9 5.63 0.44 -7.92
CA THR A 9 5.69 0.40 -9.40
C THR A 9 4.34 0.60 -10.09
N ASN A 10 3.25 0.74 -9.33
CA ASN A 10 1.88 0.83 -9.85
C ASN A 10 1.53 2.25 -10.33
N HIS A 11 2.16 2.65 -11.43
CA HIS A 11 1.93 3.93 -12.12
C HIS A 11 0.60 3.96 -12.87
N TYR A 12 -0.10 5.08 -12.81
CA TYR A 12 -1.34 5.33 -13.54
C TYR A 12 -1.55 6.85 -13.77
N PHE A 13 -2.59 7.22 -14.52
CA PHE A 13 -3.06 8.61 -14.59
C PHE A 13 -4.32 8.76 -13.72
N ASP A 14 -4.32 9.71 -12.78
CA ASP A 14 -5.45 9.93 -11.88
C ASP A 14 -6.41 10.96 -12.46
N THR A 15 -7.62 10.51 -12.83
CA THR A 15 -8.66 11.34 -13.45
C THR A 15 -9.39 12.26 -12.47
N GLN A 16 -9.19 12.12 -11.15
CA GLN A 16 -9.69 13.08 -10.18
C GLN A 16 -8.73 14.27 -10.06
N PHE A 17 -7.42 13.99 -9.97
CA PHE A 17 -6.40 15.03 -9.82
C PHE A 17 -5.87 15.59 -11.14
N HIS A 18 -6.13 14.93 -12.27
CA HIS A 18 -5.60 15.25 -13.61
C HIS A 18 -4.06 15.25 -13.66
N LEU A 19 -3.43 14.34 -12.92
CA LEU A 19 -1.98 14.20 -12.77
C LEU A 19 -1.56 12.73 -12.95
N PRO A 20 -0.27 12.46 -13.26
CA PRO A 20 0.33 11.17 -13.01
C PRO A 20 0.15 10.75 -11.54
N GLY A 21 0.06 9.46 -11.28
CA GLY A 21 -0.04 8.94 -9.91
C GLY A 21 0.59 7.58 -9.73
N VAL A 22 0.86 7.24 -8.47
CA VAL A 22 1.43 5.96 -8.04
C VAL A 22 0.57 5.38 -6.93
N LYS A 23 0.18 4.11 -7.04
CA LYS A 23 -0.48 3.38 -5.95
C LYS A 23 0.58 2.65 -5.13
N LEU A 24 0.62 2.91 -3.83
CA LEU A 24 1.49 2.21 -2.89
C LEU A 24 0.70 1.07 -2.23
N LEU A 25 1.22 -0.14 -2.33
CA LEU A 25 0.79 -1.33 -1.60
C LEU A 25 1.47 -1.39 -0.21
N PRO A 26 1.02 -2.27 0.70
CA PRO A 26 1.73 -2.49 1.96
C PRO A 26 3.19 -2.84 1.73
N ASN A 27 4.06 -2.24 2.55
CA ASN A 27 5.51 -2.38 2.56
C ASN A 27 6.24 -1.67 1.40
N GLU A 28 5.53 -0.95 0.53
CA GLU A 28 6.14 -0.09 -0.50
C GLU A 28 6.35 1.36 -0.01
N PHE A 29 7.27 2.05 -0.67
CA PHE A 29 7.40 3.51 -0.60
C PHE A 29 7.58 4.12 -1.99
N TYR A 30 7.41 5.44 -2.10
CA TYR A 30 7.73 6.19 -3.32
C TYR A 30 8.19 7.61 -2.99
N THR A 31 9.23 8.09 -3.68
CA THR A 31 9.79 9.44 -3.55
C THR A 31 9.86 10.12 -4.90
N THR A 32 9.53 11.41 -4.98
CA THR A 32 9.45 12.15 -6.24
C THR A 32 9.71 13.65 -6.07
N GLY A 33 10.19 14.29 -7.15
CA GLY A 33 10.20 15.74 -7.33
C GLY A 33 9.22 16.21 -8.39
N GLU A 34 8.46 15.30 -9.02
CA GLU A 34 7.50 15.62 -10.08
C GLU A 34 6.16 16.13 -9.51
N ASP A 35 5.29 16.68 -10.36
CA ASP A 35 3.93 17.02 -9.96
C ASP A 35 3.01 15.81 -10.21
N MET A 36 2.82 15.01 -9.16
CA MET A 36 2.08 13.74 -9.21
C MET A 36 1.38 13.45 -7.88
N VAL A 37 0.47 12.47 -7.87
CA VAL A 37 -0.27 12.04 -6.68
C VAL A 37 0.13 10.64 -6.21
N LEU A 38 0.56 10.52 -4.96
CA LEU A 38 0.85 9.25 -4.30
C LEU A 38 -0.39 8.79 -3.54
N VAL A 39 -0.90 7.60 -3.84
CA VAL A 39 -2.21 7.11 -3.37
C VAL A 39 -2.09 5.77 -2.68
N THR A 40 -2.79 5.60 -1.56
CA THR A 40 -2.90 4.30 -0.89
C THR A 40 -4.21 4.16 -0.10
N VAL A 41 -4.48 2.96 0.41
CA VAL A 41 -5.65 2.65 1.25
C VAL A 41 -5.16 1.97 2.53
N LEU A 42 -5.55 2.52 3.68
CA LEU A 42 -5.02 2.16 4.99
C LEU A 42 -6.12 1.58 5.87
N GLY A 43 -5.88 0.36 6.37
CA GLY A 43 -6.57 -0.22 7.51
C GLY A 43 -5.78 0.09 8.79
N SER A 44 -5.33 -0.94 9.49
CA SER A 44 -4.42 -0.83 10.64
C SER A 44 -3.03 -0.27 10.26
N CYS A 45 -2.61 -0.43 9.00
CA CYS A 45 -1.38 0.15 8.46
C CYS A 45 -1.32 1.68 8.64
N VAL A 46 -0.10 2.24 8.61
CA VAL A 46 0.13 3.69 8.63
C VAL A 46 0.95 4.11 7.41
N ALA A 47 0.65 5.30 6.89
CA ALA A 47 1.44 5.99 5.88
C ALA A 47 2.03 7.27 6.46
N ALA A 48 3.33 7.48 6.27
CA ALA A 48 3.99 8.76 6.48
C ALA A 48 4.23 9.44 5.13
N CYS A 49 3.67 10.64 4.98
CA CYS A 49 3.89 11.55 3.86
C CYS A 49 4.93 12.59 4.29
N ILE A 50 6.15 12.56 3.75
CA ILE A 50 7.25 13.47 4.12
C ILE A 50 7.63 14.33 2.93
N ARG A 51 7.89 15.63 3.13
CA ARG A 51 8.34 16.55 2.07
C ARG A 51 9.36 17.58 2.55
N ASP A 52 10.20 18.02 1.63
CA ASP A 52 11.00 19.24 1.75
C ASP A 52 10.43 20.30 0.81
N ALA A 53 9.70 21.26 1.37
CA ALA A 53 9.00 22.29 0.61
C ALA A 53 9.94 23.23 -0.17
N ALA A 54 11.22 23.34 0.23
CA ALA A 54 12.20 24.21 -0.41
C ALA A 54 13.01 23.50 -1.50
N ALA A 55 13.19 22.18 -1.39
CA ALA A 55 13.71 21.35 -2.49
C ALA A 55 12.61 20.96 -3.51
N GLY A 56 11.33 21.07 -3.15
CA GLY A 56 10.21 20.72 -4.03
C GLY A 56 9.99 19.22 -4.19
N ILE A 57 10.52 18.42 -3.25
CA ILE A 57 10.46 16.95 -3.26
C ILE A 57 9.63 16.43 -2.09
N GLY A 58 9.14 15.20 -2.23
CA GLY A 58 8.57 14.45 -1.11
C GLY A 58 8.22 13.02 -1.50
N GLY A 59 7.71 12.27 -0.54
CA GLY A 59 7.40 10.86 -0.71
C GLY A 59 6.41 10.35 0.33
N MET A 60 5.93 9.14 0.09
CA MET A 60 5.02 8.42 0.98
C MET A 60 5.56 7.01 1.18
N ASN A 61 5.35 6.43 2.36
CA ASN A 61 5.44 4.99 2.57
C ASN A 61 4.08 4.42 2.98
N HIS A 62 3.95 3.09 2.95
CA HIS A 62 2.85 2.37 3.57
C HIS A 62 3.48 1.23 4.38
N PHE A 63 3.50 1.34 5.70
CA PHE A 63 4.05 0.30 6.57
C PHE A 63 2.99 -0.30 7.49
N MET A 64 3.23 -1.54 7.90
CA MET A 64 2.55 -2.22 9.00
C MET A 64 3.62 -2.85 9.88
N LEU A 65 3.56 -2.67 11.19
CA LEU A 65 4.35 -3.50 12.10
C LEU A 65 3.77 -4.93 12.06
N PRO A 66 4.61 -5.99 12.00
CA PRO A 66 4.12 -7.35 12.12
C PRO A 66 3.35 -7.59 13.44
N ASP A 67 2.47 -8.59 13.43
CA ASP A 67 1.72 -8.96 14.63
C ASP A 67 2.62 -9.71 15.62
N ASP A 68 2.60 -9.27 16.88
CA ASP A 68 3.44 -9.84 17.93
C ASP A 68 2.70 -11.05 18.53
N GLY A 69 2.83 -12.20 17.86
CA GLY A 69 2.22 -13.46 18.28
C GLY A 69 2.48 -13.77 19.76
N VAL A 70 1.45 -14.29 20.44
CA VAL A 70 1.18 -14.17 21.89
C VAL A 70 2.30 -14.65 22.84
N ASP A 71 3.30 -15.39 22.35
CA ASP A 71 4.33 -16.07 23.16
C ASP A 71 5.72 -15.40 23.19
N THR A 72 6.00 -14.31 22.46
CA THR A 72 7.38 -13.76 22.34
C THR A 72 7.53 -12.24 22.57
N MET A 73 6.82 -11.67 23.55
CA MET A 73 6.77 -10.22 23.84
C MET A 73 8.12 -9.48 23.91
N GLN A 74 9.22 -10.11 24.36
CA GLN A 74 10.51 -9.43 24.48
C GLN A 74 11.26 -9.29 23.13
N THR A 75 11.02 -10.19 22.18
CA THR A 75 11.77 -10.28 20.91
C THR A 75 10.94 -9.76 19.74
N ALA A 76 9.66 -10.16 19.65
CA ALA A 76 8.76 -9.75 18.57
C ALA A 76 8.63 -8.23 18.48
N ALA A 77 8.48 -7.54 19.62
CA ALA A 77 8.41 -6.08 19.66
C ALA A 77 9.65 -5.40 19.06
N SER A 78 10.82 -6.02 19.21
CA SER A 78 12.09 -5.53 18.64
C SER A 78 12.17 -5.78 17.14
N ASP A 79 11.73 -6.93 16.63
CA ASP A 79 11.65 -7.20 15.19
C ASP A 79 10.60 -6.29 14.52
N SER A 80 9.44 -6.12 15.14
CA SER A 80 8.36 -5.23 14.71
C SER A 80 8.83 -3.78 14.63
N MET A 81 9.42 -3.24 15.70
CA MET A 81 9.99 -1.88 15.68
C MET A 81 11.09 -1.71 14.63
N ARG A 82 11.94 -2.72 14.40
CA ARG A 82 12.94 -2.69 13.32
C ARG A 82 12.30 -2.62 11.94
N TYR A 83 11.16 -3.27 11.71
CA TYR A 83 10.44 -3.21 10.45
C TYR A 83 9.88 -1.80 10.15
N GLY A 84 9.18 -1.20 11.12
CA GLY A 84 8.69 0.17 11.01
C GLY A 84 9.83 1.19 10.85
N ALA A 85 10.93 1.00 11.58
CA ALA A 85 12.10 1.87 11.49
C ALA A 85 12.74 1.82 10.10
N TYR A 86 12.91 0.63 9.53
CA TYR A 86 13.43 0.46 8.16
C TYR A 86 12.54 1.16 7.11
N ALA A 87 11.22 0.98 7.19
CA ALA A 87 10.28 1.59 6.24
C ALA A 87 10.26 3.13 6.32
N MET A 88 10.54 3.71 7.48
CA MET A 88 10.70 5.17 7.66
C MET A 88 12.09 5.66 7.25
N GLU A 89 13.15 4.92 7.62
CA GLU A 89 14.54 5.27 7.32
C GLU A 89 14.82 5.27 5.82
N VAL A 90 14.31 4.28 5.07
CA VAL A 90 14.44 4.23 3.61
C VAL A 90 13.79 5.46 2.98
N LEU A 91 12.57 5.82 3.38
CA LEU A 91 11.88 7.02 2.89
C LEU A 91 12.68 8.30 3.19
N VAL A 92 13.17 8.47 4.43
CA VAL A 92 13.98 9.62 4.85
C VAL A 92 15.30 9.69 4.08
N ASN A 93 15.98 8.57 3.87
CA ASN A 93 17.27 8.51 3.21
C ASN A 93 17.17 8.71 1.68
N GLU A 94 16.13 8.21 1.00
CA GLU A 94 15.90 8.55 -0.41
C GLU A 94 15.55 10.03 -0.60
N LEU A 95 14.77 10.65 0.30
CA LEU A 95 14.53 12.10 0.25
C LEU A 95 15.82 12.91 0.46
N ILE A 96 16.74 12.46 1.32
CA ILE A 96 18.05 13.11 1.48
C ILE A 96 18.91 12.95 0.22
N LYS A 97 18.93 11.77 -0.42
CA LYS A 97 19.63 11.53 -1.70
C LYS A 97 19.09 12.41 -2.83
N MET A 98 17.80 12.74 -2.81
CA MET A 98 17.16 13.68 -3.73
C MET A 98 17.45 15.17 -3.43
N GLY A 99 18.34 15.48 -2.47
CA GLY A 99 18.72 16.85 -2.09
C GLY A 99 17.85 17.47 -0.99
N GLY A 100 16.99 16.68 -0.36
CA GLY A 100 16.22 17.08 0.81
C GLY A 100 17.08 17.23 2.05
N ARG A 101 16.66 18.12 2.96
CA ARG A 101 17.34 18.36 4.23
C ARG A 101 16.46 18.01 5.42
N ARG A 102 16.96 17.21 6.36
CA ARG A 102 16.18 16.64 7.47
C ARG A 102 15.56 17.73 8.36
N GLU A 103 16.27 18.83 8.58
CA GLU A 103 15.78 20.00 9.33
C GLU A 103 14.65 20.79 8.64
N ARG A 104 14.41 20.53 7.34
CA ARG A 104 13.31 21.11 6.55
C ARG A 104 12.14 20.14 6.33
N PHE A 105 12.23 18.89 6.81
CA PHE A 105 11.20 17.89 6.57
C PHE A 105 9.91 18.18 7.35
N GLU A 106 8.80 18.18 6.61
CA GLU A 106 7.44 18.25 7.14
C GLU A 106 6.77 16.88 6.92
N ALA A 107 6.24 16.27 7.99
CA ALA A 107 5.53 15.01 7.93
C ALA A 107 4.01 15.18 8.09
N LYS A 108 3.23 14.31 7.44
CA LYS A 108 1.80 14.12 7.67
C LYS A 108 1.50 12.63 7.73
N VAL A 109 0.76 12.18 8.74
CA VAL A 109 0.61 10.74 9.05
C VAL A 109 -0.84 10.29 9.13
N PHE A 110 -1.13 9.13 8.55
CA PHE A 110 -2.49 8.66 8.33
C PHE A 110 -2.60 7.14 8.55
N GLY A 111 -3.78 6.65 8.92
CA GLY A 111 -4.06 5.21 9.04
C GLY A 111 -4.30 4.75 10.48
N GLY A 112 -3.82 3.56 10.85
CA GLY A 112 -3.95 3.03 12.21
C GLY A 112 -5.36 2.56 12.59
N ALA A 113 -6.23 2.28 11.63
CA ALA A 113 -7.64 1.97 11.87
C ALA A 113 -7.84 0.57 12.50
N ALA A 114 -8.73 0.49 13.50
CA ALA A 114 -9.25 -0.78 14.02
C ALA A 114 -10.41 -1.26 13.13
N VAL A 115 -10.10 -2.12 12.15
CA VAL A 115 -11.03 -2.50 11.06
C VAL A 115 -11.84 -3.77 11.36
N LEU A 116 -11.28 -4.73 12.10
CA LEU A 116 -12.02 -5.92 12.57
C LEU A 116 -12.56 -5.67 13.98
N ALA A 117 -13.86 -5.86 14.16
CA ALA A 117 -14.45 -6.03 15.48
C ALA A 117 -14.41 -7.52 15.86
N GLY A 118 -14.03 -7.84 17.09
CA GLY A 118 -14.12 -9.21 17.64
C GLY A 118 -12.80 -9.96 17.81
N MET A 119 -11.70 -9.54 17.17
CA MET A 119 -10.37 -10.05 17.52
C MET A 119 -9.79 -9.28 18.70
N THR A 120 -9.47 -9.99 19.78
CA THR A 120 -8.87 -9.46 21.02
C THR A 120 -7.35 -9.35 20.98
N THR A 121 -6.72 -9.61 19.82
CA THR A 121 -5.30 -9.32 19.60
C THR A 121 -5.04 -7.81 19.65
N MET A 122 -4.05 -7.44 20.46
CA MET A 122 -3.69 -6.06 20.82
C MET A 122 -3.64 -5.12 19.61
N ASN A 123 -4.22 -3.91 19.74
CA ASN A 123 -4.53 -3.04 18.61
C ASN A 123 -3.29 -2.64 17.77
N ILE A 124 -3.05 -3.38 16.68
CA ILE A 124 -1.99 -3.12 15.70
C ILE A 124 -2.07 -1.68 15.15
N GLY A 125 -3.29 -1.13 15.01
CA GLY A 125 -3.51 0.24 14.56
C GLY A 125 -2.96 1.29 15.54
N ASP A 126 -3.16 1.09 16.84
CA ASP A 126 -2.57 1.94 17.89
C ASP A 126 -1.05 1.77 17.94
N ARG A 127 -0.52 0.54 17.85
CA ARG A 127 0.93 0.27 17.81
C ARG A 127 1.60 1.00 16.65
N ASN A 128 1.02 0.96 15.45
CA ASN A 128 1.52 1.67 14.27
C ASN A 128 1.46 3.20 14.45
N ALA A 129 0.39 3.72 15.07
CA ALA A 129 0.21 5.15 15.32
C ALA A 129 1.15 5.69 16.43
N GLU A 130 1.37 4.94 17.50
CA GLU A 130 2.35 5.30 18.55
C GLU A 130 3.77 5.24 17.99
N PHE A 131 4.09 4.20 17.19
CA PHE A 131 5.38 4.05 16.53
C PHE A 131 5.72 5.26 15.64
N VAL A 132 4.82 5.67 14.73
CA VAL A 132 5.13 6.77 13.79
C VAL A 132 5.35 8.10 14.51
N ARG A 133 4.54 8.39 15.55
CA ARG A 133 4.69 9.60 16.37
C ARG A 133 6.02 9.58 17.13
N ARG A 134 6.39 8.44 17.72
CA ARG A 134 7.67 8.25 18.43
C ARG A 134 8.86 8.45 17.49
N TYR A 135 8.84 7.79 16.32
CA TYR A 135 9.92 7.85 15.33
C TYR A 135 10.13 9.29 14.83
N LEU A 136 9.06 9.97 14.42
CA LEU A 136 9.15 11.35 13.91
C LEU A 136 9.63 12.34 14.99
N ALA A 137 9.23 12.14 16.26
CA ALA A 137 9.73 12.93 17.38
C ALA A 137 11.24 12.70 17.64
N THR A 138 11.71 11.44 17.59
CA THR A 138 13.14 11.10 17.73
C THR A 138 13.99 11.67 16.58
N GLU A 139 13.47 11.68 15.36
CA GLU A 139 14.12 12.26 14.18
C GLU A 139 13.98 13.79 14.07
N GLY A 140 13.26 14.44 14.99
CA GLY A 140 13.01 15.89 14.97
C GLY A 140 12.10 16.36 13.82
N ILE A 141 11.43 15.45 13.11
CA ILE A 141 10.59 15.75 11.95
C ILE A 141 9.19 16.15 12.44
N ARG A 142 8.79 17.40 12.14
CA ARG A 142 7.52 17.96 12.61
C ARG A 142 6.32 17.33 11.90
N ILE A 143 5.39 16.76 12.66
CA ILE A 143 4.05 16.42 12.17
C ILE A 143 3.25 17.72 11.98
N ALA A 144 2.80 17.97 10.75
CA ALA A 144 1.98 19.14 10.40
C ALA A 144 0.48 18.82 10.26
N ALA A 145 0.12 17.54 10.12
CA ALA A 145 -1.26 17.05 10.18
C ALA A 145 -1.26 15.53 10.45
N GLU A 146 -2.28 15.05 11.17
CA GLU A 146 -2.51 13.61 11.32
C GLU A 146 -4.01 13.25 11.33
N ASP A 147 -4.35 12.09 10.75
CA ASP A 147 -5.63 11.39 10.95
C ASP A 147 -5.31 9.90 11.16
N LEU A 148 -4.90 9.61 12.40
CA LEU A 148 -4.53 8.27 12.90
C LEU A 148 -5.67 7.66 13.72
N GLN A 149 -5.64 6.34 13.92
CA GLN A 149 -6.55 5.58 14.79
C GLN A 149 -8.03 5.65 14.36
N GLY A 150 -8.96 5.13 15.16
CA GLY A 150 -10.40 5.10 14.88
C GLY A 150 -10.89 3.91 14.04
N LYS A 151 -12.19 3.86 13.74
CA LYS A 151 -12.89 2.63 13.26
C LYS A 151 -12.91 2.42 11.73
N HIS A 152 -12.53 3.42 10.94
CA HIS A 152 -12.73 3.38 9.48
C HIS A 152 -11.41 3.31 8.70
N PRO A 153 -11.27 2.41 7.72
CA PRO A 153 -10.21 2.49 6.73
C PRO A 153 -10.26 3.83 6.00
N ARG A 154 -9.14 4.27 5.41
CA ARG A 154 -9.10 5.53 4.66
C ARG A 154 -8.25 5.44 3.40
N LYS A 155 -8.79 5.95 2.28
CA LYS A 155 -7.99 6.25 1.08
C LYS A 155 -7.25 7.57 1.33
N VAL A 156 -5.95 7.56 1.16
CA VAL A 156 -5.07 8.74 1.25
C VAL A 156 -4.57 9.07 -0.15
N ALA A 157 -4.59 10.34 -0.52
CA ALA A 157 -3.98 10.86 -1.73
C ALA A 157 -3.13 12.09 -1.39
N PHE A 158 -1.82 12.00 -1.60
CA PHE A 158 -0.82 13.01 -1.25
C PHE A 158 -0.19 13.58 -2.52
N GLN A 159 -0.08 14.91 -2.59
CA GLN A 159 0.65 15.63 -3.64
C GLN A 159 1.96 16.16 -3.04
N PRO A 160 3.13 15.52 -3.26
CA PRO A 160 4.36 15.85 -2.55
C PRO A 160 4.82 17.30 -2.76
N ARG A 161 4.73 17.78 -4.01
CA ARG A 161 5.09 19.13 -4.45
C ARG A 161 4.32 20.24 -3.73
N SER A 162 3.01 20.08 -3.55
CA SER A 162 2.16 21.08 -2.87
C SER A 162 2.03 20.82 -1.36
N GLY A 163 2.31 19.61 -0.90
CA GLY A 163 2.07 19.17 0.47
C GLY A 163 0.60 18.93 0.82
N ARG A 164 -0.32 18.98 -0.16
CA ARG A 164 -1.74 18.73 0.04
C ARG A 164 -2.00 17.24 0.22
N VAL A 165 -2.88 16.90 1.16
CA VAL A 165 -3.40 15.54 1.34
C VAL A 165 -4.92 15.60 1.30
N MET A 166 -5.53 14.65 0.61
CA MET A 166 -6.95 14.35 0.68
C MET A 166 -7.13 12.98 1.34
N VAL A 167 -8.00 12.90 2.34
CA VAL A 167 -8.33 11.67 3.05
C VAL A 167 -9.83 11.39 2.88
N LYS A 168 -10.19 10.23 2.31
CA LYS A 168 -11.57 9.74 2.27
C LYS A 168 -11.69 8.52 3.19
N LYS A 169 -12.39 8.69 4.30
CA LYS A 169 -12.79 7.58 5.18
C LYS A 169 -13.77 6.68 4.43
N LEU A 170 -13.56 5.38 4.51
CA LEU A 170 -14.31 4.37 3.77
C LEU A 170 -15.36 3.75 4.70
N ARG A 171 -16.63 3.78 4.27
CA ARG A 171 -17.70 3.04 4.96
C ARG A 171 -17.40 1.55 4.82
N ILE A 172 -17.14 0.86 5.93
CA ILE A 172 -17.15 -0.60 5.95
C ILE A 172 -18.62 -0.99 5.81
N ALA A 173 -19.00 -1.56 4.67
CA ALA A 173 -20.23 -2.32 4.57
C ALA A 173 -20.03 -3.62 5.36
N GLN A 174 -20.34 -3.58 6.65
CA GLN A 174 -20.70 -4.78 7.40
C GLN A 174 -22.01 -5.27 6.79
N ASP A 175 -21.93 -6.19 5.83
CA ASP A 175 -23.10 -6.88 5.33
C ASP A 175 -23.63 -7.76 6.49
N PRO A 176 -24.80 -7.45 7.07
CA PRO A 176 -25.29 -8.16 8.24
C PRO A 176 -25.59 -9.63 7.91
N ASP A 177 -25.86 -9.96 6.64
CA ASP A 177 -26.06 -11.32 6.17
C ASP A 177 -24.74 -12.12 6.21
N VAL A 178 -23.57 -11.48 6.02
CA VAL A 178 -22.26 -12.16 6.19
C VAL A 178 -21.99 -12.45 7.67
N ALA A 179 -22.13 -11.46 8.56
CA ALA A 179 -21.89 -11.67 9.99
C ALA A 179 -22.87 -12.70 10.59
N ALA A 180 -24.16 -12.60 10.26
CA ALA A 180 -25.17 -13.56 10.70
C ALA A 180 -24.95 -14.97 10.10
N ARG A 181 -24.45 -15.08 8.85
CA ARG A 181 -24.05 -16.37 8.27
C ARG A 181 -22.84 -16.97 8.96
N GLU A 182 -21.84 -16.16 9.35
CA GLU A 182 -20.65 -16.63 10.05
C GLU A 182 -20.98 -17.10 11.48
N GLU A 183 -21.83 -16.37 12.20
CA GLU A 183 -22.34 -16.76 13.53
C GLU A 183 -23.22 -18.03 13.43
N ALA A 184 -24.14 -18.09 12.47
CA ALA A 184 -24.91 -19.30 12.17
C ALA A 184 -24.05 -20.47 11.64
N LEU A 185 -22.82 -20.21 11.16
CA LEU A 185 -21.82 -21.23 10.82
C LEU A 185 -21.04 -21.70 12.06
N ALA A 186 -20.79 -20.81 13.02
CA ALA A 186 -20.10 -21.11 14.27
C ALA A 186 -20.95 -21.99 15.19
N HIS A 187 -22.28 -21.78 15.19
CA HIS A 187 -23.24 -22.58 15.95
C HIS A 187 -23.69 -23.89 15.27
N GLN A 188 -23.14 -24.25 14.10
CA GLN A 188 -23.44 -25.54 13.45
C GLN A 188 -22.75 -26.71 14.15
N THR A 189 -23.42 -27.86 14.18
CA THR A 189 -22.86 -29.10 14.75
C THR A 189 -21.60 -29.55 13.99
N PRO A 190 -20.68 -30.29 14.63
CA PRO A 190 -19.48 -30.81 13.98
C PRO A 190 -19.78 -31.62 12.71
N GLU A 191 -20.90 -32.34 12.71
CA GLU A 191 -21.39 -33.16 11.60
C GLU A 191 -21.80 -32.30 10.39
N ALA A 192 -22.63 -31.28 10.59
CA ALA A 192 -23.03 -30.35 9.53
C ALA A 192 -21.82 -29.59 8.95
N ARG A 193 -20.86 -29.24 9.80
CA ARG A 193 -19.58 -28.62 9.40
C ARG A 193 -18.72 -29.58 8.57
N ALA A 194 -18.63 -30.85 8.95
CA ALA A 194 -17.89 -31.88 8.21
C ALA A 194 -18.53 -32.18 6.85
N GLU A 195 -19.85 -32.33 6.79
CA GLU A 195 -20.60 -32.61 5.57
C GLU A 195 -20.51 -31.44 4.56
N ARG A 196 -20.53 -30.19 5.05
CA ARG A 196 -20.27 -29.01 4.20
C ARG A 196 -18.84 -28.97 3.68
N LEU A 197 -17.84 -29.32 4.50
CA LEU A 197 -16.44 -29.40 4.08
C LEU A 197 -16.21 -30.49 3.03
N ALA A 198 -16.93 -31.62 3.11
CA ALA A 198 -16.92 -32.66 2.09
C ALA A 198 -17.51 -32.15 0.76
N ARG A 199 -18.71 -31.54 0.79
CA ARG A 199 -19.34 -30.95 -0.41
C ARG A 199 -18.54 -29.79 -1.02
N ALA A 200 -17.81 -29.02 -0.20
CA ALA A 200 -16.90 -27.99 -0.68
C ALA A 200 -15.67 -28.61 -1.37
N ARG A 201 -15.03 -29.61 -0.76
CA ARG A 201 -13.89 -30.34 -1.36
C ARG A 201 -14.26 -31.02 -2.69
N GLN A 202 -15.48 -31.55 -2.82
CA GLN A 202 -16.00 -32.11 -4.08
C GLN A 202 -16.17 -31.07 -5.22
N ARG A 203 -16.13 -29.77 -4.92
CA ARG A 203 -16.25 -28.68 -5.90
C ARG A 203 -14.95 -27.91 -6.16
N VAL A 204 -13.84 -28.30 -5.54
CA VAL A 204 -12.52 -27.69 -5.78
C VAL A 204 -11.71 -28.60 -6.69
N GLU A 205 -11.68 -28.28 -7.99
CA GLU A 205 -10.71 -28.86 -8.90
C GLU A 205 -9.32 -28.30 -8.59
N LEU A 206 -8.39 -29.15 -8.12
CA LEU A 206 -7.00 -28.77 -7.97
C LEU A 206 -6.34 -28.66 -9.35
N PHE A 207 -6.25 -27.44 -9.87
CA PHE A 207 -5.44 -27.14 -11.05
C PHE A 207 -3.95 -27.31 -10.74
N GLY A 208 -3.46 -28.54 -10.98
CA GLY A 208 -2.04 -28.89 -10.99
C GLY A 208 -1.61 -29.83 -9.87
N LEU A 209 -1.85 -31.14 -10.03
CA LEU A 209 -1.00 -32.21 -9.49
C LEU A 209 -1.33 -33.58 -10.12
N ALA A 210 -1.02 -33.75 -11.42
CA ALA A 210 -1.10 -35.04 -12.10
C ALA A 210 -0.02 -35.16 -13.19
N GLY A 211 1.06 -35.86 -12.88
CA GLY A 211 2.03 -36.30 -13.90
C GLY A 211 1.70 -37.70 -14.40
N SER A 212 2.05 -38.00 -15.66
CA SER A 212 2.06 -39.34 -16.26
C SER A 212 0.72 -40.09 -16.34
N ARG A 213 0.10 -40.06 -17.54
CA ARG A 213 -0.07 -41.27 -18.38
C ARG A 213 -0.61 -40.95 -19.79
N ALA A 214 -0.24 -41.81 -20.75
CA ALA A 214 -0.82 -41.98 -22.09
C ALA A 214 -1.14 -40.70 -22.90
N GLY A 215 -0.18 -40.23 -23.70
CA GLY A 215 -0.47 -39.28 -24.78
C GLY A 215 -1.15 -39.98 -25.97
N PRO A 216 -2.10 -39.32 -26.68
CA PRO A 216 -2.72 -39.87 -27.87
C PRO A 216 -1.74 -39.85 -29.05
N SER A 217 -1.58 -40.99 -29.73
CA SER A 217 -0.73 -41.12 -30.92
C SER A 217 -1.39 -40.50 -32.14
N VAL A 218 -0.99 -39.27 -32.49
CA VAL A 218 -1.42 -38.59 -33.73
C VAL A 218 -0.47 -38.94 -34.87
N GLN A 219 -0.99 -39.44 -35.99
CA GLN A 219 -0.20 -39.74 -37.18
C GLN A 219 0.13 -38.46 -37.97
N LEU A 220 1.37 -38.35 -38.44
CA LEU A 220 1.87 -37.25 -39.26
C LEU A 220 1.71 -37.55 -40.76
N PRO A 221 1.02 -36.69 -41.53
CA PRO A 221 1.35 -36.44 -42.92
C PRO A 221 2.57 -35.50 -42.99
N ALA A 222 3.54 -35.79 -43.85
CA ALA A 222 4.76 -35.00 -43.96
C ALA A 222 4.71 -33.95 -45.09
N SER A 223 5.21 -32.73 -44.83
CA SER A 223 6.13 -31.96 -45.70
C SER A 223 6.27 -30.49 -45.26
N LEU A 224 7.28 -29.79 -45.84
CA LEU A 224 7.51 -28.34 -45.82
C LEU A 224 8.00 -27.67 -44.51
N GLN A 225 9.32 -27.65 -44.35
CA GLN A 225 10.10 -26.48 -43.85
C GLN A 225 10.44 -25.56 -45.06
N PRO A 226 11.02 -24.33 -44.91
CA PRO A 226 11.47 -23.59 -43.72
C PRO A 226 10.69 -22.23 -43.59
N GLN A 227 11.14 -21.01 -43.20
CA GLN A 227 12.42 -20.35 -42.84
C GLN A 227 12.08 -19.05 -42.03
N PRO A 228 12.94 -18.45 -41.17
CA PRO A 228 12.53 -17.44 -40.18
C PRO A 228 12.59 -15.97 -40.65
N GLY A 229 11.91 -15.07 -39.91
CA GLY A 229 11.93 -13.61 -40.14
C GLY A 229 12.18 -12.80 -38.86
N ARG A 230 13.06 -11.78 -38.95
CA ARG A 230 13.31 -10.76 -37.92
C ARG A 230 12.64 -9.43 -38.31
N ALA A 231 12.02 -8.74 -37.36
CA ALA A 231 11.99 -7.27 -37.25
C ALA A 231 11.27 -6.83 -35.95
N ARG A 232 11.31 -5.56 -35.51
CA ARG A 232 12.41 -4.59 -35.30
C ARG A 232 11.80 -3.39 -34.53
N VAL A 233 12.58 -2.79 -33.63
CA VAL A 233 12.25 -1.55 -32.88
C VAL A 233 11.89 -0.38 -33.81
N GLU A 234 10.93 0.46 -33.41
CA GLU A 234 10.92 1.89 -33.73
C GLU A 234 10.75 2.75 -32.46
N LEU A 235 11.32 3.97 -32.47
CA LEU A 235 11.48 4.83 -31.31
C LEU A 235 11.67 6.29 -31.77
N PHE A 236 10.67 7.15 -31.56
CA PHE A 236 10.66 8.60 -31.87
C PHE A 236 9.73 9.33 -30.88
N GLY A 237 9.87 10.62 -30.57
CA GLY A 237 10.94 11.55 -30.92
C GLY A 237 10.63 13.03 -30.59
N ALA A 238 11.38 13.62 -29.65
CA ALA A 238 11.69 15.05 -29.47
C ALA A 238 10.59 16.15 -29.26
N SER A 239 10.76 16.89 -28.15
CA SER A 239 10.78 18.37 -28.04
C SER A 239 9.53 19.24 -28.33
N ALA A 240 9.03 19.93 -27.29
CA ALA A 240 9.03 21.42 -27.21
C ALA A 240 8.70 21.91 -25.77
N SER A 241 8.97 23.19 -25.48
CA SER A 241 8.79 23.85 -24.17
C SER A 241 7.60 24.82 -24.14
N THR A 242 7.14 25.23 -22.94
CA THR A 242 6.97 26.65 -22.50
C THR A 242 6.32 26.74 -21.10
N SER A 243 6.75 27.72 -20.30
CA SER A 243 6.20 28.16 -19.00
C SER A 243 6.22 29.72 -18.97
N PRO A 244 5.81 30.46 -17.91
CA PRO A 244 5.17 30.09 -16.63
C PRO A 244 3.98 30.99 -16.22
N ARG A 245 3.33 30.73 -15.06
CA ARG A 245 3.06 31.75 -14.00
C ARG A 245 2.53 31.17 -12.67
N LEU A 246 2.69 31.98 -11.63
CA LEU A 246 2.24 31.86 -10.23
C LEU A 246 0.84 32.52 -10.06
N PRO A 247 0.05 32.33 -8.95
CA PRO A 247 0.51 32.57 -7.57
C PRO A 247 -0.18 31.83 -6.39
N SER A 248 0.22 32.28 -5.18
CA SER A 248 -0.46 32.26 -3.87
C SER A 248 -0.54 30.95 -3.06
N HIS A 249 -0.24 31.09 -1.76
CA HIS A 249 -0.50 30.11 -0.71
C HIS A 249 -1.99 30.06 -0.38
N ASP A 250 -2.52 28.89 -0.04
CA ASP A 250 -3.72 28.82 0.78
C ASP A 250 -3.83 27.51 1.59
N ASN A 251 -4.27 27.61 2.84
CA ASN A 251 -4.17 26.52 3.82
C ASN A 251 -5.31 25.51 3.66
N ASN A 252 -5.03 24.31 3.11
CA ASN A 252 -6.07 23.35 2.72
C ASN A 252 -5.75 21.91 3.10
N ALA A 253 -6.01 21.56 4.37
CA ALA A 253 -6.53 20.23 4.71
C ALA A 253 -8.07 20.31 4.65
N ARG A 254 -8.70 19.72 3.62
CA ARG A 254 -10.17 19.64 3.52
C ARG A 254 -10.61 18.21 3.77
N THR A 255 -11.19 17.97 4.95
CA THR A 255 -12.09 16.85 5.18
C THR A 255 -13.37 17.09 4.39
N VAL A 256 -13.66 16.24 3.40
CA VAL A 256 -14.93 16.28 2.67
C VAL A 256 -15.85 15.25 3.30
N GLU A 257 -16.81 15.72 4.08
CA GLU A 257 -17.86 14.90 4.65
C GLU A 257 -19.03 14.77 3.67
N GLU A 258 -19.71 13.62 3.72
CA GLU A 258 -20.98 13.29 3.05
C GLU A 258 -21.08 13.45 1.52
N ALA A 259 -20.79 12.33 0.84
CA ALA A 259 -21.77 11.63 -0.02
C ALA A 259 -21.52 10.12 0.10
#